data_AF-A0A2P2D019-F1
#
_entry.id   AF-A0A2P2D019-F1
#
_cell.length_a   1.000
_cell.length_b   1.000
_cell.length_c   1.000
_cell.angle_alpha   90.00
_cell.angle_beta   90.00
_cell.angle_gamma   90.00
#
_symmetry.space_group_name_H-M   'P 1'
#
loop_
_entity.id
_entity.type
_entity.pdbx_description
1 polymer ?
#
loop_
_entity_poly.entity_id
_entity_poly.type
_entity_poly.pdbx_seq_one_letter_code
_entity_poly.pdbx_strand_id
1 'polypeptide(L)'
;MLNQRILRAYESLSVARELLKFERMEALPIGTLVTWVGNYPNRKGVKITKFSVTQSPTPGGIERAEEKSILLEFNGSTLSKVVSEIKTANYSAEDTIMIRMTDNTPLDNNVDDLVIYADRNGREAEYPLNYLPDEGVNRDRSEFKKEFYLKLIEDFFVHVLRLQEMQTQHSSRNQKKLLQSYKESLEY
;
A
#
# COMPACT_ATOMS: atom_id res chain seq x y z
N MET A 1 -17.80 -16.01 1.14
CA MET A 1 -17.14 -15.64 -0.14
C MET A 1 -16.27 -14.39 -0.02
N LEU A 2 -16.77 -13.27 0.51
CA LEU A 2 -16.00 -12.01 0.57
C LEU A 2 -14.76 -12.09 1.47
N ASN A 3 -14.89 -12.60 2.71
CA ASN A 3 -13.76 -12.80 3.61
C ASN A 3 -12.65 -13.67 2.97
N GLN A 4 -13.03 -14.74 2.25
CA GLN A 4 -12.07 -15.57 1.51
C GLN A 4 -11.35 -14.81 0.38
N ARG A 5 -12.01 -13.85 -0.27
CA ARG A 5 -11.35 -13.01 -1.29
C ARG A 5 -10.34 -12.06 -0.66
N ILE A 6 -10.68 -11.46 0.48
CA ILE A 6 -9.75 -10.61 1.23
C ILE A 6 -8.55 -11.43 1.71
N LEU A 7 -8.77 -12.62 2.27
CA LEU A 7 -7.69 -13.53 2.66
C LEU A 7 -6.74 -13.84 1.49
N ARG A 8 -7.30 -14.19 0.32
CA ARG A 8 -6.48 -14.40 -0.90
C ARG A 8 -5.73 -13.15 -1.34
N ALA A 9 -6.30 -11.97 -1.16
CA ALA A 9 -5.63 -10.72 -1.47
C ALA A 9 -4.44 -10.47 -0.53
N TYR A 10 -4.57 -10.80 0.76
CA TYR A 10 -3.46 -10.76 1.73
C TYR A 10 -2.36 -11.79 1.44
N GLU A 11 -2.74 -13.03 1.10
CA GLU A 11 -1.80 -14.04 0.62
C GLU A 11 -1.01 -13.52 -0.59
N SER A 12 -1.71 -12.90 -1.54
CA SER A 12 -1.11 -12.31 -2.74
C SER A 12 -0.16 -11.16 -2.40
N LEU A 13 -0.51 -10.30 -1.43
CA LEU A 13 0.37 -9.21 -0.96
C LEU A 13 1.64 -9.69 -0.26
N SER A 14 1.70 -10.95 0.17
CA SER A 14 2.90 -11.49 0.82
C SER A 14 4.14 -11.47 -0.09
N VAL A 15 3.95 -11.40 -1.41
CA VAL A 15 5.05 -11.21 -2.37
C VAL A 15 5.82 -9.90 -2.13
N ALA A 16 5.19 -8.88 -1.53
CA ALA A 16 5.84 -7.62 -1.19
C ALA A 16 7.04 -7.79 -0.25
N ARG A 17 7.13 -8.93 0.45
CA ARG A 17 8.32 -9.30 1.25
C ARG A 17 9.61 -9.25 0.45
N GLU A 18 9.56 -9.55 -0.84
CA GLU A 18 10.73 -9.51 -1.72
C GLU A 18 11.33 -8.09 -1.82
N LEU A 19 10.51 -7.06 -1.58
CA LEU A 19 10.95 -5.66 -1.55
C LEU A 19 11.89 -5.34 -0.37
N LEU A 20 11.92 -6.19 0.66
CA LEU A 20 12.80 -6.00 1.83
C LEU A 20 14.28 -6.25 1.49
N LYS A 21 14.56 -6.98 0.40
CA LYS A 21 15.90 -7.36 -0.04
C LYS A 21 16.67 -6.21 -0.69
N PHE A 22 15.97 -5.19 -1.18
CA PHE A 22 16.61 -4.06 -1.87
C PHE A 22 17.05 -3.01 -0.86
N GLU A 23 18.34 -2.70 -0.78
CA GLU A 23 18.86 -1.62 0.08
C GLU A 23 18.15 -0.29 -0.19
N ARG A 24 17.89 0.00 -1.47
CA ARG A 24 17.08 1.12 -1.95
C ARG A 24 16.32 0.72 -3.21
N MET A 25 15.24 1.45 -3.52
CA MET A 25 14.54 1.28 -4.80
C MET A 25 15.31 2.04 -5.88
N GLU A 26 15.73 1.35 -6.94
CA GLU A 26 16.46 1.96 -8.06
C GLU A 26 15.52 2.67 -9.05
N ALA A 27 14.25 2.28 -9.06
CA ALA A 27 13.22 2.86 -9.89
C ALA A 27 11.85 2.80 -9.20
N LEU A 28 11.04 3.83 -9.39
CA LEU A 28 9.71 3.91 -8.79
C LEU A 28 8.69 4.39 -9.84
N PRO A 29 7.43 3.91 -9.77
CA PRO A 29 6.33 4.54 -10.50
C PRO A 29 6.19 6.01 -10.08
N ILE A 30 5.65 6.85 -10.97
CA ILE A 30 5.37 8.26 -10.67
C ILE A 30 4.46 8.36 -9.45
N GLY A 31 4.73 9.36 -8.59
CA GLY A 31 3.92 9.60 -7.40
C GLY A 31 3.98 8.46 -6.38
N THR A 32 5.04 7.64 -6.38
CA THR A 32 5.22 6.54 -5.43
C THR A 32 6.42 6.79 -4.52
N LEU A 33 6.23 6.54 -3.23
CA LEU A 33 7.29 6.47 -2.23
C LEU A 33 7.28 5.09 -1.58
N VAL A 34 8.46 4.51 -1.40
CA VAL A 34 8.63 3.28 -0.64
C VAL A 34 9.55 3.56 0.55
N THR A 35 9.09 3.17 1.73
CA THR A 35 9.84 3.24 2.99
C THR A 35 9.80 1.87 3.66
N TRP A 36 10.68 1.65 4.64
CA TRP A 36 10.80 0.35 5.30
C TRP A 36 10.70 0.49 6.82
N VAL A 37 10.20 -0.56 7.46
CA VAL A 37 10.24 -0.71 8.91
C VAL A 37 11.52 -1.46 9.27
N GLY A 38 12.41 -0.79 10.00
CA GLY A 38 13.74 -1.26 10.34
C GLY A 38 14.81 -0.91 9.30
N ASN A 39 16.04 -1.34 9.57
CA ASN A 39 17.21 -1.02 8.75
C ASN A 39 17.65 -2.22 7.93
N TYR A 40 18.22 -1.96 6.74
CA TYR A 40 18.81 -3.03 5.92
C TYR A 40 20.00 -3.67 6.67
N PRO A 41 20.17 -5.01 6.64
CA PRO A 41 19.34 -6.02 5.97
C PRO A 41 18.16 -6.55 6.83
N ASN A 42 18.04 -6.11 8.08
CA ASN A 42 17.07 -6.60 9.08
C ASN A 42 15.72 -5.85 9.03
N ARG A 43 15.19 -5.63 7.83
CA ARG A 43 13.89 -4.98 7.66
C ARG A 43 12.76 -5.96 7.96
N LYS A 44 11.73 -5.46 8.64
CA LYS A 44 10.55 -6.25 9.05
C LYS A 44 9.30 -5.84 8.30
N GLY A 45 9.32 -4.75 7.55
CA GLY A 45 8.16 -4.30 6.80
C GLY A 45 8.49 -3.29 5.72
N VAL A 46 7.51 -3.05 4.86
CA VAL A 46 7.57 -2.09 3.77
C VAL A 46 6.29 -1.27 3.77
N LYS A 47 6.42 0.05 3.69
CA LYS A 47 5.32 0.98 3.47
C LYS A 47 5.42 1.56 2.08
N ILE A 48 4.36 1.37 1.29
CA ILE A 48 4.22 1.88 -0.06
C ILE A 48 3.18 2.98 -0.02
N THR A 49 3.53 4.16 -0.54
CA THR A 49 2.67 5.35 -0.55
C THR A 49 2.50 5.82 -1.99
N LYS A 50 1.25 6.08 -2.39
CA LYS A 50 0.82 6.61 -3.68
C LYS A 50 0.25 8.00 -3.46
N PHE A 51 0.71 8.96 -4.25
CA PHE A 51 0.26 10.35 -4.22
C PHE A 51 -0.50 10.68 -5.50
N SER A 52 -1.62 11.38 -5.35
CA SER A 52 -2.38 11.98 -6.44
C SER A 52 -2.68 13.43 -6.07
N VAL A 53 -2.41 14.34 -6.99
CA VAL A 53 -2.58 15.79 -6.77
C VAL A 53 -3.35 16.37 -7.94
N THR A 54 -4.44 17.06 -7.64
CA THR A 54 -5.17 17.90 -8.59
C THR A 54 -4.69 19.33 -8.43
N GLN A 55 -4.09 19.87 -9.48
CA GLN A 55 -3.62 21.25 -9.49
C GLN A 55 -4.79 22.23 -9.52
N SER A 56 -4.63 23.35 -8.83
CA SER A 56 -5.57 24.46 -8.86
C SER A 56 -5.59 25.12 -10.24
N PRO A 57 -6.73 25.73 -10.65
CA PRO A 57 -6.77 26.67 -11.77
C PRO A 57 -5.84 27.89 -11.60
N THR A 58 -5.45 28.23 -10.36
CA THR A 58 -4.48 29.29 -10.07
C THR A 58 -3.04 28.76 -10.10
N PRO A 59 -2.09 29.48 -10.72
CA PRO A 59 -0.70 29.04 -10.81
C PRO A 59 -0.08 28.72 -9.43
N GLY A 60 0.50 27.53 -9.31
CA GLY A 60 1.22 27.09 -8.11
C GLY A 60 0.33 26.56 -6.97
N GLY A 61 -1.00 26.55 -7.13
CA GLY A 61 -1.92 26.01 -6.13
C GLY A 61 -2.21 24.52 -6.30
N ILE A 62 -2.49 23.83 -5.19
CA ILE A 62 -3.07 22.48 -5.17
C ILE A 62 -4.54 22.61 -4.76
N GLU A 63 -5.46 22.06 -5.56
CA GLU A 63 -6.88 22.02 -5.21
C GLU A 63 -7.19 20.83 -4.30
N ARG A 64 -6.68 19.65 -4.68
CA ARG A 64 -6.89 18.41 -3.95
C ARG A 64 -5.62 17.58 -3.90
N ALA A 65 -5.39 16.94 -2.76
CA ALA A 65 -4.35 15.93 -2.61
C ALA A 65 -4.96 14.66 -2.03
N GLU A 66 -4.57 13.52 -2.58
CA GLU A 66 -4.88 12.19 -2.07
C GLU A 66 -3.57 11.43 -1.85
N GLU A 67 -3.41 10.88 -0.65
CA GLU A 67 -2.36 9.95 -0.28
C GLU A 67 -3.01 8.62 0.08
N LYS A 68 -2.63 7.55 -0.61
CA LYS A 68 -2.99 6.18 -0.22
C LYS A 68 -1.72 5.46 0.16
N SER A 69 -1.70 4.77 1.30
CA SER A 69 -0.57 3.94 1.67
C SER A 69 -0.97 2.57 2.20
N ILE A 70 -0.08 1.61 2.04
CA ILE A 70 -0.15 0.30 2.68
C ILE A 70 1.19 0.00 3.34
N LEU A 71 1.14 -0.36 4.61
CA LEU A 71 2.24 -0.92 5.37
C LEU A 71 2.01 -2.41 5.53
N LEU A 72 3.01 -3.19 5.17
CA LEU A 72 3.04 -4.64 5.28
C LEU A 72 4.20 -5.02 6.19
N GLU A 73 3.91 -5.57 7.37
CA GLU A 73 4.92 -6.11 8.27
C GLU A 73 4.90 -7.63 8.27
N PHE A 74 6.08 -8.22 8.43
CA PHE A 74 6.32 -9.63 8.33
C PHE A 74 6.99 -10.17 9.60
N ASN A 75 6.49 -11.31 10.09
CA ASN A 75 7.19 -12.14 11.05
C ASN A 75 7.83 -13.32 10.30
N GLY A 76 9.13 -13.23 10.03
CA GLY A 76 9.84 -14.20 9.20
C GLY A 76 9.38 -14.15 7.74
N SER A 77 8.69 -15.20 7.29
CA SER A 77 8.08 -15.28 5.95
C SER A 77 6.61 -14.88 5.92
N THR A 78 5.97 -14.74 7.08
CA THR A 78 4.53 -14.61 7.21
C THR A 78 4.13 -13.14 7.33
N LEU A 79 3.18 -12.69 6.53
CA LEU A 79 2.56 -11.37 6.68
C LEU A 79 1.82 -11.33 8.01
N SER A 80 2.25 -10.46 8.92
CA SER A 80 1.77 -10.40 10.31
C SER A 80 0.98 -9.16 10.63
N LYS A 81 1.04 -8.10 9.81
CA LYS A 81 0.26 -6.89 10.00
C LYS A 81 0.07 -6.16 8.69
N VAL A 82 -1.14 -5.67 8.47
CA VAL A 82 -1.48 -4.78 7.36
C VAL A 82 -2.06 -3.49 7.94
N VAL A 83 -1.49 -2.36 7.55
CA VAL A 83 -2.09 -1.05 7.81
C VAL A 83 -2.30 -0.36 6.48
N SER A 84 -3.54 -0.13 6.10
CA SER A 84 -3.86 0.72 4.95
C SER A 84 -4.36 2.07 5.43
N GLU A 85 -3.98 3.13 4.73
CA GLU A 85 -4.31 4.50 5.12
C GLU A 85 -4.67 5.30 3.87
N ILE A 86 -5.72 6.10 3.96
CA ILE A 86 -6.11 7.07 2.94
C ILE A 86 -6.18 8.42 3.62
N LYS A 87 -5.46 9.40 3.06
CA LYS A 87 -5.60 10.81 3.41
C LYS A 87 -6.11 11.57 2.20
N THR A 88 -7.13 12.38 2.39
CA THR A 88 -7.58 13.33 1.38
C THR A 88 -7.57 14.72 1.99
N ALA A 89 -7.15 15.69 1.18
CA ALA A 89 -7.24 17.10 1.49
C ALA A 89 -7.92 17.80 0.31
N ASN A 90 -9.01 18.49 0.58
CA ASN A 90 -9.69 19.39 -0.34
C ASN A 90 -9.52 20.81 0.18
N TYR A 91 -8.58 21.54 -0.40
CA TYR A 91 -8.20 22.87 0.07
C TYR A 91 -9.28 23.92 -0.23
N SER A 92 -10.08 23.71 -1.27
CA SER A 92 -11.21 24.60 -1.59
C SER A 92 -12.35 24.51 -0.57
N ALA A 93 -12.49 23.36 0.09
CA ALA A 93 -13.55 23.10 1.06
C ALA A 93 -13.02 23.07 2.52
N GLU A 94 -11.73 23.31 2.73
CA GLU A 94 -11.04 23.15 4.01
C GLU A 94 -11.34 21.79 4.68
N ASP A 95 -11.50 20.74 3.87
CA ASP A 95 -11.88 19.40 4.33
C ASP A 95 -10.69 18.46 4.21
N THR A 96 -10.32 17.87 5.34
CA THR A 96 -9.25 16.89 5.48
C THR A 96 -9.83 15.63 6.11
N ILE A 97 -9.56 14.50 5.49
CA ILE A 97 -10.04 13.20 5.96
C ILE A 97 -8.84 12.25 6.00
N MET A 98 -8.67 11.53 7.10
CA MET A 98 -7.76 10.41 7.23
C MET A 98 -8.52 9.18 7.68
N ILE A 99 -8.43 8.09 6.92
CA ILE A 99 -8.98 6.78 7.29
C ILE A 99 -7.82 5.82 7.34
N ARG A 100 -7.64 5.14 8.47
CA ARG A 100 -6.65 4.08 8.66
C ARG A 100 -7.35 2.80 9.06
N MET A 101 -7.01 1.72 8.39
CA MET A 101 -7.52 0.39 8.67
C MET A 101 -6.34 -0.49 9.08
N THR A 102 -6.43 -1.06 10.27
CA THR A 102 -5.37 -1.90 10.85
C THR A 102 -5.88 -3.32 11.04
N ASP A 103 -5.18 -4.25 10.43
CA ASP A 103 -5.37 -5.70 10.59
C ASP A 103 -4.07 -6.27 11.19
N ASN A 104 -4.17 -6.86 12.38
CA ASN A 104 -3.03 -7.44 13.08
C ASN A 104 -2.94 -8.96 12.89
N THR A 105 -3.88 -9.57 12.17
CA THR A 105 -3.97 -11.02 11.96
C THR A 105 -4.44 -11.34 10.53
N PRO A 106 -3.85 -10.74 9.47
CA PRO A 106 -4.41 -10.74 8.11
C PRO A 106 -4.49 -12.13 7.46
N LEU A 107 -3.75 -13.12 7.97
CA LEU A 107 -3.75 -14.48 7.43
C LEU A 107 -4.53 -15.47 8.30
N ASP A 108 -5.27 -14.99 9.30
CA ASP A 108 -6.20 -15.83 10.04
C ASP A 108 -7.55 -15.97 9.29
N ASN A 109 -8.44 -16.81 9.82
CA ASN A 109 -9.75 -17.03 9.20
C ASN A 109 -10.77 -15.92 9.54
N ASN A 110 -10.40 -14.94 10.37
CA ASN A 110 -11.26 -13.93 10.96
C ASN A 110 -10.99 -12.53 10.41
N VAL A 111 -11.51 -12.25 9.22
CA VAL A 111 -11.39 -10.95 8.53
C VAL A 111 -12.32 -9.86 9.11
N ASP A 112 -12.84 -10.04 10.32
CA ASP A 112 -13.74 -9.09 11.01
C ASP A 112 -13.05 -8.39 12.20
N ASP A 113 -11.76 -8.63 12.37
CA ASP A 113 -10.89 -8.05 13.40
C ASP A 113 -10.28 -6.69 13.03
N LEU A 114 -10.59 -6.19 11.82
CA LEU A 114 -10.12 -4.90 11.33
C LEU A 114 -10.54 -3.76 12.27
N VAL A 115 -9.57 -2.94 12.66
CA VAL A 115 -9.81 -1.71 13.42
C VAL A 115 -9.77 -0.51 12.47
N ILE A 116 -10.83 0.30 12.49
CA ILE A 116 -10.96 1.50 11.65
C ILE A 116 -10.74 2.71 12.54
N TYR A 117 -9.75 3.51 12.18
CA TYR A 117 -9.56 4.87 12.65
C TYR A 117 -10.01 5.84 11.55
N ALA A 118 -10.81 6.82 11.91
CA ALA A 118 -11.25 7.89 11.04
C ALA A 118 -11.02 9.24 11.73
N ASP A 119 -10.40 10.16 11.03
CA ASP A 119 -10.27 11.56 11.41
C ASP A 119 -10.83 12.41 10.28
N ARG A 120 -11.77 13.30 10.63
CA ARG A 120 -12.26 14.34 9.73
C ARG A 120 -12.12 15.70 10.40
N ASN A 121 -11.24 16.54 9.86
CA ASN A 121 -10.97 17.88 10.38
C ASN A 121 -10.65 17.91 11.89
N GLY A 122 -9.87 16.93 12.38
CA GLY A 122 -9.49 16.79 13.78
C GLY A 122 -10.54 16.10 14.66
N ARG A 123 -11.64 15.61 14.07
CA ARG A 123 -12.64 14.81 14.79
C ARG A 123 -12.34 13.35 14.59
N GLU A 124 -11.72 12.77 15.60
CA GLU A 124 -11.22 11.39 15.59
C GLU A 124 -12.29 10.41 16.10
N ALA A 125 -12.35 9.24 15.48
CA ALA A 125 -13.13 8.10 15.92
C ALA A 125 -12.34 6.82 15.62
N GLU A 126 -12.33 5.89 16.56
CA GLU A 126 -11.78 4.56 16.38
C GLU A 126 -12.82 3.51 16.76
N TYR A 127 -13.07 2.56 15.87
CA TYR A 127 -14.04 1.50 16.09
C TYR A 127 -13.65 0.22 15.35
N PRO A 128 -13.94 -0.95 15.92
CA PRO A 128 -13.78 -2.22 15.21
C PRO A 128 -14.81 -2.36 14.10
N LEU A 129 -14.47 -3.05 13.02
CA LEU A 129 -15.33 -3.21 11.84
C LEU A 129 -16.68 -3.87 12.16
N ASN A 130 -16.74 -4.70 13.20
CA ASN A 130 -17.96 -5.34 13.67
C ASN A 130 -19.00 -4.36 14.29
N TYR A 131 -18.66 -3.09 14.48
CA TYR A 131 -19.64 -2.05 14.84
C TYR A 131 -20.51 -1.65 13.64
N LEU A 132 -20.06 -1.91 12.40
CA LEU A 132 -20.90 -1.71 11.23
C LEU A 132 -21.99 -2.80 11.16
N PRO A 133 -23.26 -2.43 10.97
CA PRO A 133 -24.34 -3.39 10.84
C PRO A 133 -24.17 -4.27 9.59
N ASP A 134 -24.65 -5.52 9.68
CA ASP A 134 -24.51 -6.50 8.59
C ASP A 134 -25.71 -7.46 8.51
N GLU A 135 -26.88 -7.02 8.98
CA GLU A 135 -28.09 -7.82 9.06
C GLU A 135 -29.24 -7.24 8.22
N GLY A 136 -29.99 -8.14 7.57
CA GLY A 136 -31.16 -7.77 6.77
C GLY A 136 -30.80 -6.91 5.55
N VAL A 137 -31.42 -5.72 5.48
CA VAL A 137 -31.19 -4.72 4.42
C VAL A 137 -29.95 -3.88 4.72
N ASN A 138 -29.54 -3.79 5.99
CA ASN A 138 -28.41 -2.97 6.40
C ASN A 138 -27.13 -3.82 6.39
N ARG A 139 -26.39 -3.73 5.27
CA ARG A 139 -25.19 -4.54 4.98
C ARG A 139 -23.93 -3.68 4.89
N ASP A 140 -23.86 -2.63 5.69
CA ASP A 140 -22.78 -1.65 5.69
C ASP A 140 -21.39 -2.32 5.83
N ARG A 141 -21.27 -3.34 6.68
CA ARG A 141 -20.00 -4.08 6.84
C ARG A 141 -19.59 -4.82 5.57
N SER A 142 -20.51 -5.57 4.98
CA SER A 142 -20.27 -6.28 3.71
C SER A 142 -19.99 -5.31 2.56
N GLU A 143 -20.68 -4.18 2.52
CA GLU A 143 -20.50 -3.13 1.51
C GLU A 143 -19.15 -2.45 1.65
N PHE A 144 -18.76 -2.05 2.87
CA PHE A 144 -17.43 -1.51 3.15
C PHE A 144 -16.33 -2.47 2.68
N LYS A 145 -16.44 -3.75 3.04
CA LYS A 145 -15.48 -4.78 2.63
C LYS A 145 -15.38 -4.91 1.11
N LYS A 146 -16.52 -4.93 0.42
CA LYS A 146 -16.60 -5.20 -1.02
C LYS A 146 -16.27 -4.00 -1.88
N GLU A 147 -16.88 -2.86 -1.58
CA GLU A 147 -16.84 -1.68 -2.43
C GLU A 147 -15.61 -0.82 -2.19
N PHE A 148 -14.98 -0.96 -1.03
CA PHE A 148 -13.84 -0.16 -0.63
C PHE A 148 -12.62 -1.00 -0.26
N TYR A 149 -12.68 -1.76 0.84
CA TYR A 149 -11.49 -2.38 1.43
C TYR A 149 -10.79 -3.35 0.47
N LEU A 150 -11.54 -4.31 -0.09
CA LEU A 150 -10.98 -5.30 -1.00
C LEU A 150 -10.34 -4.63 -2.24
N LYS A 151 -10.99 -3.61 -2.81
CA LYS A 151 -10.46 -2.89 -3.98
C LYS A 151 -9.16 -2.16 -3.65
N LEU A 152 -9.05 -1.59 -2.46
CA LEU A 152 -7.83 -0.93 -1.99
C LEU A 152 -6.66 -1.92 -1.90
N ILE A 153 -6.90 -3.08 -1.29
CA ILE A 153 -5.91 -4.15 -1.15
C ILE A 153 -5.51 -4.71 -2.54
N GLU A 154 -6.48 -4.95 -3.42
CA GLU A 154 -6.24 -5.41 -4.80
C GLU A 154 -5.44 -4.38 -5.63
N ASP A 155 -5.73 -3.08 -5.50
CA ASP A 155 -4.96 -2.00 -6.15
C ASP A 155 -3.50 -1.97 -5.67
N PHE A 156 -3.27 -2.11 -4.35
CA PHE A 156 -1.91 -2.18 -3.83
C PHE A 156 -1.18 -3.44 -4.26
N PHE A 157 -1.86 -4.57 -4.41
CA PHE A 157 -1.24 -5.79 -4.93
C PHE A 157 -0.72 -5.57 -6.36
N VAL A 158 -1.50 -4.98 -7.25
CA VAL A 158 -1.05 -4.61 -8.60
C VAL A 158 0.16 -3.67 -8.54
N HIS A 159 0.15 -2.70 -7.61
CA HIS A 159 1.25 -1.75 -7.45
C HIS A 159 2.54 -2.42 -6.94
N VAL A 160 2.43 -3.40 -6.04
CA VAL A 160 3.56 -4.23 -5.58
C VAL A 160 4.18 -4.98 -6.75
N LEU A 161 3.36 -5.62 -7.60
CA LEU A 161 3.86 -6.33 -8.78
C LEU A 161 4.61 -5.38 -9.72
N ARG A 162 4.08 -4.17 -9.92
CA ARG A 162 4.74 -3.16 -10.74
C ARG A 162 6.09 -2.72 -10.17
N LEU A 163 6.18 -2.54 -8.86
CA LEU A 163 7.45 -2.21 -8.19
C LEU A 163 8.50 -3.30 -8.40
N GLN A 164 8.14 -4.57 -8.25
CA GLN A 164 9.02 -5.71 -8.47
C GLN A 164 9.48 -5.80 -9.93
N GLU A 165 8.57 -5.60 -10.87
CA GLU A 165 8.87 -5.58 -12.30
C GLU A 165 9.91 -4.49 -12.62
N MET A 166 9.72 -3.27 -12.10
CA MET A 166 10.64 -2.16 -12.32
C MET A 166 12.03 -2.42 -11.71
N GLN A 167 12.12 -3.02 -10.51
CA GLN A 167 13.43 -3.40 -9.95
C GLN A 167 14.14 -4.44 -10.81
N THR A 168 13.40 -5.44 -11.30
CA THR A 168 13.96 -6.52 -12.14
C THR A 168 14.46 -5.99 -13.49
N GLN A 169 13.69 -5.10 -14.12
CA GLN A 169 14.07 -4.44 -15.38
C GLN A 169 15.31 -3.56 -15.21
N HIS A 170 15.42 -2.80 -14.11
CA HIS A 170 16.62 -2.00 -13.83
C HIS A 170 17.86 -2.86 -13.60
N SER A 171 17.74 -3.93 -12.81
CA SER A 171 18.83 -4.88 -12.57
C SER A 171 19.36 -5.50 -13.87
N SER A 172 18.46 -5.98 -14.74
CA SER A 172 18.84 -6.59 -16.02
C SER A 172 19.49 -5.60 -17.00
N ARG A 173 19.03 -4.35 -17.03
CA ARG A 173 19.66 -3.28 -17.85
C ARG A 173 21.08 -2.98 -17.36
N ASN A 174 21.30 -2.93 -16.05
CA ASN A 174 22.62 -2.69 -15.48
C ASN A 174 23.58 -3.86 -15.77
N GLN A 175 23.11 -5.11 -15.66
CA GLN A 175 23.89 -6.28 -16.04
C GLN A 175 24.32 -6.25 -17.51
N LYS A 176 23.40 -5.87 -18.43
CA LYS A 176 23.72 -5.75 -19.86
C LYS A 176 24.79 -4.69 -20.12
N LYS A 177 24.69 -3.52 -19.47
CA LYS A 177 25.70 -2.45 -19.58
C LYS A 177 27.07 -2.91 -19.06
N LEU A 178 27.08 -3.60 -17.92
CA LEU A 178 28.31 -4.10 -17.32
C LEU A 178 29.00 -5.14 -18.24
N LEU A 179 28.24 -6.10 -18.78
CA LEU A 179 28.76 -7.08 -19.74
C LEU A 179 29.31 -6.42 -21.01
N GLN A 180 28.65 -5.37 -21.50
CA GLN A 180 29.13 -4.60 -22.65
C GLN A 180 30.48 -3.92 -22.34
N SER A 181 30.60 -3.27 -21.17
CA SER A 181 31.87 -2.65 -20.75
C SER A 181 33.00 -3.67 -20.59
N TYR A 182 32.71 -4.89 -20.13
CA TYR A 182 33.71 -5.96 -20.06
C TYR A 182 34.18 -6.40 -21.44
N LYS A 183 33.27 -6.54 -22.42
CA LYS A 183 33.64 -6.88 -23.81
C LYS A 183 34.55 -5.82 -24.41
N GLU A 184 34.19 -4.54 -24.24
CA GLU A 184 35.00 -3.41 -24.71
C GLU A 184 36.39 -3.34 -24.04
N SER A 185 36.51 -3.80 -22.78
CA SER A 185 37.80 -3.86 -22.08
C SER A 185 38.69 -5.04 -22.48
N LEU A 186 38.12 -6.09 -23.09
CA LEU A 186 38.82 -7.30 -23.52
C LEU A 186 39.23 -7.26 -25.00
N GLU A 187 38.73 -6.29 -25.77
CA GLU A 187 39.22 -5.99 -27.12
C GLU A 187 40.51 -5.15 -27.03
N TYR A 188 41.63 -5.82 -26.76
CA TYR A 188 43.00 -5.33 -26.97
C TYR A 188 43.82 -6.37 -27.73
#